data_AF-A0A9C9BTL8-F1
#
_entry.id   AF-A0A9C9BTL8-F1
#
_cell.length_a   1.000
_cell.length_b   1.000
_cell.length_c   1.000
_cell.angle_alpha   90.00
_cell.angle_beta   90.00
_cell.angle_gamma   90.00
#
_symmetry.space_group_name_H-M   'P 1'
#
loop_
_entity.id
_entity.type
_entity.pdbx_description
1 polymer ?
#
loop_
_entity_poly.entity_id
_entity_poly.type
_entity_poly.pdbx_seq_one_letter_code
_entity_poly.pdbx_strand_id
1 'polypeptide(L)'
;MTNFRNKIEKGFESLGFVIYRRKYLFLILMLIPFFMLASGVPKTTVDTSTEGFLHETDSARVAYNEFRDQFGRDEKIVIAIKTSGVFQFPVLEKLRDLQTELAENTPYLNDITGLINARSTTGDENSLLVEDLFEHWPETEAELEAIRQTALSNPLLKKFDY
;
A
#
# COMPACT_ATOMS: atom_id res chain seq x y z
N MET A 1 47.74 23.09 -39.54
CA MET A 1 46.93 22.53 -38.44
C MET A 1 47.62 22.61 -37.06
N THR A 2 48.94 22.73 -36.99
CA THR A 2 49.74 22.85 -35.73
C THR A 2 49.43 24.08 -34.88
N ASN A 3 49.15 25.23 -35.49
CA ASN A 3 48.86 26.47 -34.74
C ASN A 3 47.56 26.42 -33.92
N PHE A 4 46.57 25.64 -34.35
CA PHE A 4 45.30 25.51 -33.62
C PHE A 4 45.46 24.62 -32.38
N ARG A 5 46.12 23.47 -32.56
CA ARG A 5 46.48 22.55 -31.47
C ARG A 5 47.31 23.25 -30.39
N ASN A 6 48.35 23.98 -30.80
CA ASN A 6 49.22 24.70 -29.85
C ASN A 6 48.48 25.81 -29.07
N LYS A 7 47.44 26.42 -29.66
CA LYS A 7 46.59 27.40 -28.95
C LYS A 7 45.71 26.73 -27.89
N ILE A 8 45.14 25.57 -28.21
CA ILE A 8 44.33 24.77 -27.28
C ILE A 8 45.21 24.27 -26.13
N GLU A 9 46.39 23.72 -26.42
CA GLU A 9 47.34 23.22 -25.41
C GLU A 9 47.75 24.31 -24.42
N LYS A 10 48.12 25.50 -24.91
CA LYS A 10 48.42 26.65 -24.05
C LYS A 10 47.20 27.13 -23.25
N GLY A 11 46.00 27.01 -23.81
CA GLY A 11 44.75 27.33 -23.13
C GLY A 11 44.50 26.40 -21.94
N PHE A 12 44.63 25.08 -22.14
CA PHE A 12 44.49 24.09 -21.07
C PHE A 12 45.59 24.23 -20.01
N GLU A 13 46.82 24.50 -20.42
CA GLU A 13 47.94 24.75 -19.51
C GLU A 13 47.65 25.95 -18.59
N SER A 14 47.26 27.09 -19.19
CA SER A 14 46.89 28.30 -18.45
C SER A 14 45.71 28.06 -17.51
N LEU A 15 44.67 27.36 -17.98
CA LEU A 15 43.51 26.99 -17.19
C LEU A 15 43.89 26.11 -16.00
N GLY A 16 44.75 25.11 -16.20
CA GLY A 16 45.26 24.23 -15.14
C GLY A 16 46.00 25.00 -14.05
N PHE A 17 46.88 25.93 -14.42
CA PHE A 17 47.57 26.79 -13.46
C PHE A 17 46.61 27.70 -12.68
N VAL A 18 45.59 28.25 -13.34
CA VAL A 18 44.56 29.10 -12.70
C VAL A 18 43.71 28.29 -11.72
N ILE A 19 43.30 27.08 -12.09
CA ILE A 19 42.56 26.15 -11.23
C ILE A 19 43.41 25.78 -10.00
N TYR A 20 44.67 25.41 -10.20
CA TYR A 20 45.57 25.04 -9.09
C TYR A 20 45.76 26.19 -8.10
N ARG A 21 46.02 27.41 -8.61
CA ARG A 21 46.24 28.60 -7.77
C ARG A 21 44.98 29.05 -7.03
N ARG A 22 43.79 28.82 -7.60
CA ARG A 22 42.49 29.20 -7.01
C ARG A 22 41.61 27.97 -6.70
N LYS A 23 42.21 26.88 -6.22
CA LYS A 23 41.56 25.57 -6.04
C LYS A 23 40.24 25.61 -5.27
N TYR A 24 40.15 26.43 -4.22
CA TYR A 24 38.92 26.55 -3.42
C TYR A 24 37.79 27.26 -4.18
N LEU A 25 38.10 28.26 -5.02
CA LEU A 25 37.11 28.94 -5.85
C LEU A 25 36.48 27.97 -6.85
N PHE A 26 37.30 27.18 -7.53
CA PHE A 26 36.83 26.18 -8.51
C PHE A 26 36.10 25.01 -7.83
N LEU A 27 36.55 24.60 -6.65
CA LEU A 27 35.85 23.59 -5.86
C LEU A 27 34.46 24.08 -5.46
N ILE A 28 34.32 25.32 -4.98
CA ILE A 28 33.01 25.92 -4.69
C ILE A 28 32.17 26.04 -5.98
N LEU A 29 32.78 26.51 -7.07
CA LEU A 29 32.11 26.63 -8.37
C LEU A 29 31.59 25.28 -8.91
N MET A 30 32.24 24.17 -8.58
CA MET A 30 31.78 22.82 -8.93
C MET A 30 30.72 22.30 -7.94
N LEU A 31 30.91 22.55 -6.65
CA LEU A 31 29.99 22.07 -5.61
C LEU A 31 28.65 22.79 -5.63
N ILE A 32 28.59 24.09 -5.91
CA ILE A 32 27.33 24.85 -5.96
C ILE A 32 26.33 24.23 -6.96
N PRO A 33 26.63 24.07 -8.26
CA PRO A 33 25.70 23.47 -9.20
C PRO A 33 25.44 21.99 -8.88
N PHE A 34 26.44 21.26 -8.34
CA PHE A 34 26.24 19.89 -7.89
C PHE A 34 25.17 19.79 -6.79
N PHE A 35 25.29 20.57 -5.71
CA PHE A 35 24.30 20.57 -4.63
C PHE A 35 22.96 21.15 -5.06
N MET A 36 22.96 22.12 -5.97
CA MET A 36 21.72 22.66 -6.54
C MET A 36 20.95 21.59 -7.30
N LEU A 37 21.61 20.79 -8.14
CA LEU A 37 20.97 19.65 -8.83
C LEU A 37 20.60 18.53 -7.86
N ALA A 38 21.49 18.18 -6.93
CA ALA A 38 21.26 17.14 -5.93
C ALA A 38 20.09 17.46 -4.99
N SER A 39 19.81 18.74 -4.73
CA SER A 39 18.67 19.18 -3.91
C SER A 39 17.30 18.79 -4.50
N GLY A 40 17.23 18.45 -5.78
CA GLY A 40 16.02 17.95 -6.44
C GLY A 40 15.75 16.46 -6.20
N VAL A 41 16.77 15.68 -5.85
CA VAL A 41 16.65 14.22 -5.68
C VAL A 41 15.57 13.84 -4.65
N PRO A 42 15.51 14.46 -3.45
CA PRO A 42 14.47 14.12 -2.46
C PRO A 42 13.03 14.45 -2.92
N LYS A 43 12.85 15.29 -3.93
CA LYS A 43 11.54 15.65 -4.48
C LYS A 43 11.09 14.73 -5.62
N THR A 44 11.95 13.79 -6.02
CA THR A 44 11.63 12.86 -7.12
C THR A 44 10.63 11.83 -6.62
N THR A 45 9.47 11.77 -7.28
CA THR A 45 8.44 10.77 -7.01
C THR A 45 8.57 9.61 -7.99
N VAL A 46 8.45 8.38 -7.48
CA VAL A 46 8.37 7.19 -8.33
C VAL A 46 6.90 6.81 -8.44
N ASP A 47 6.37 6.81 -9.65
CA ASP A 47 5.06 6.23 -9.93
C ASP A 47 5.24 4.73 -10.18
N THR A 48 4.68 3.91 -9.28
CA THR A 48 4.71 2.44 -9.36
C THR A 48 3.40 1.87 -9.90
N SER A 49 2.48 2.71 -10.37
CA SER A 49 1.20 2.28 -10.92
C SER A 49 1.38 1.73 -12.34
N THR A 50 0.55 0.76 -12.72
CA THR A 50 0.58 0.24 -14.10
C THR A 50 -0.03 1.26 -15.06
N GLU A 51 -0.92 2.09 -14.56
CA GLU A 51 -1.60 3.17 -15.28
C GLU A 51 -0.64 4.30 -15.67
N GLY A 52 0.47 4.47 -14.93
CA GLY A 52 1.55 5.39 -15.23
C GLY A 52 2.24 5.13 -16.58
N PHE A 53 2.10 3.92 -17.14
CA PHE A 53 2.60 3.59 -18.49
C PHE A 53 1.73 4.14 -19.63
N LEU A 54 0.49 4.54 -19.34
CA LEU A 54 -0.42 5.13 -20.33
C LEU A 54 -0.35 6.65 -20.28
N HIS A 55 -0.50 7.30 -21.45
CA HIS A 55 -0.63 8.75 -21.52
C HIS A 55 -1.86 9.22 -20.73
N GLU A 56 -1.75 10.40 -20.11
CA GLU A 56 -2.84 10.97 -19.28
C GLU A 56 -4.15 11.15 -20.06
N THR A 57 -4.08 11.37 -21.37
CA THR A 57 -5.23 11.55 -22.26
C THR A 57 -5.72 10.26 -22.92
N ASP A 58 -5.14 9.10 -22.59
CA ASP A 58 -5.59 7.82 -23.14
C ASP A 58 -7.00 7.48 -22.61
N SER A 59 -7.91 7.18 -23.52
CA SER A 59 -9.30 6.80 -23.20
C SER A 59 -9.40 5.64 -22.20
N ALA A 60 -8.46 4.67 -22.24
CA ALA A 60 -8.45 3.55 -21.30
C ALA A 60 -8.12 4.01 -19.88
N ARG A 61 -7.17 4.96 -19.73
CA ARG A 61 -6.79 5.53 -18.43
C ARG A 61 -7.92 6.40 -17.85
N VAL A 62 -8.60 7.18 -18.69
CA VAL A 62 -9.75 8.02 -18.27
C VAL A 62 -10.89 7.13 -17.75
N ALA A 63 -11.31 6.14 -18.53
CA ALA A 63 -12.39 5.22 -18.13
C ALA A 63 -12.05 4.46 -16.84
N TYR A 64 -10.80 4.03 -16.68
CA TYR A 64 -10.34 3.41 -15.44
C TYR A 64 -10.39 4.35 -14.24
N ASN A 65 -9.92 5.60 -14.39
CA ASN A 65 -9.97 6.58 -13.31
C ASN A 65 -11.42 6.88 -12.90
N GLU A 66 -12.35 7.04 -13.85
CA GLU A 66 -13.77 7.23 -13.54
C GLU A 66 -14.35 6.04 -12.75
N PHE A 67 -14.04 4.82 -13.16
CA PHE A 67 -14.45 3.61 -12.44
C PHE A 67 -13.86 3.57 -11.02
N ARG A 68 -12.55 3.83 -10.89
CA ARG A 68 -11.85 3.86 -9.60
C ARG A 68 -12.41 4.93 -8.66
N ASP A 69 -12.75 6.09 -9.18
CA ASP A 69 -13.26 7.20 -8.36
C ASP A 69 -14.71 6.92 -7.91
N GLN A 70 -15.47 6.12 -8.67
CA GLN A 70 -16.84 5.70 -8.30
C GLN A 70 -16.87 4.48 -7.35
N PHE A 71 -16.04 3.46 -7.60
CA PHE A 71 -16.11 2.18 -6.90
C PHE A 71 -14.94 1.94 -5.93
N GLY A 72 -13.95 2.84 -5.91
CA GLY A 72 -12.71 2.69 -5.16
C GLY A 72 -11.63 1.92 -5.93
N ARG A 73 -10.45 1.80 -5.32
CA ARG A 73 -9.35 0.96 -5.83
C ARG A 73 -9.62 -0.51 -5.47
N ASP A 74 -9.29 -1.44 -6.38
CA ASP A 74 -9.29 -2.89 -6.08
C ASP A 74 -7.99 -3.36 -5.40
N GLU A 75 -7.24 -2.42 -4.78
CA GLU A 75 -6.05 -2.73 -4.00
C GLU A 75 -6.45 -3.38 -2.67
N LYS A 76 -6.47 -4.71 -2.66
CA LYS A 76 -6.81 -5.52 -1.48
C LYS A 76 -5.57 -6.20 -0.93
N ILE A 77 -5.40 -6.12 0.39
CA ILE A 77 -4.40 -6.91 1.12
C ILE A 77 -5.12 -8.10 1.74
N VAL A 78 -4.66 -9.32 1.44
CA VAL A 78 -5.21 -10.54 2.02
C VAL A 78 -4.24 -11.06 3.08
N ILE A 79 -4.74 -11.22 4.31
CA ILE A 79 -3.98 -11.79 5.43
C ILE A 79 -4.48 -13.21 5.67
N ALA A 80 -3.60 -14.20 5.51
CA ALA A 80 -3.89 -15.59 5.82
C ALA A 80 -3.36 -15.95 7.21
N ILE A 81 -4.22 -16.49 8.06
CA ILE A 81 -3.88 -16.87 9.44
C ILE A 81 -3.92 -18.39 9.54
N LYS A 82 -2.84 -18.98 10.07
CA LYS A 82 -2.76 -20.42 10.32
C LYS A 82 -3.02 -20.70 11.79
N THR A 83 -4.03 -21.50 12.08
CA THR A 83 -4.42 -21.97 13.42
C THR A 83 -4.87 -23.42 13.34
N SER A 84 -4.96 -24.12 14.48
CA SER A 84 -5.57 -25.46 14.56
C SER A 84 -7.10 -25.42 14.63
N GLY A 85 -7.67 -24.23 14.83
CA GLY A 85 -9.10 -23.97 14.81
C GLY A 85 -9.36 -22.48 15.02
N VAL A 86 -10.32 -21.92 14.27
CA VAL A 86 -10.62 -20.48 14.32
C VAL A 86 -11.63 -20.14 15.41
N PHE A 87 -12.58 -21.04 15.69
CA PHE A 87 -13.59 -20.89 16.75
C PHE A 87 -13.02 -21.32 18.11
N GLN A 88 -12.05 -20.56 18.61
CA GLN A 88 -11.49 -20.71 19.94
C GLN A 88 -11.36 -19.31 20.56
N PHE A 89 -11.74 -19.14 21.82
CA PHE A 89 -11.67 -17.84 22.50
C PHE A 89 -10.32 -17.11 22.31
N PRO A 90 -9.16 -17.74 22.53
CA PRO A 90 -7.88 -17.05 22.39
C PRO A 90 -7.55 -16.64 20.95
N VAL A 91 -8.14 -17.30 19.95
CA VAL A 91 -7.94 -16.98 18.52
C VAL A 91 -8.88 -15.85 18.10
N LEU A 92 -10.15 -15.91 18.52
CA LEU A 92 -11.13 -14.87 18.25
C LEU A 92 -10.76 -13.53 18.92
N GLU A 93 -10.27 -13.56 20.15
CA GLU A 93 -9.76 -12.35 20.81
C GLU A 93 -8.60 -11.73 20.04
N LYS A 94 -7.61 -12.53 19.62
CA LYS A 94 -6.51 -12.04 18.79
C LYS A 94 -6.96 -11.46 17.46
N LEU A 95 -7.95 -12.08 16.81
CA LEU A 95 -8.52 -11.57 15.56
C LEU A 95 -9.22 -10.24 15.76
N ARG A 96 -9.98 -10.11 16.85
CA ARG A 96 -10.64 -8.86 17.23
C ARG A 96 -9.62 -7.77 17.53
N ASP A 97 -8.60 -8.08 18.32
CA ASP A 97 -7.55 -7.13 18.68
C ASP A 97 -6.76 -6.67 17.45
N LEU A 98 -6.42 -7.60 16.55
CA LEU A 98 -5.79 -7.28 15.26
C LEU A 98 -6.66 -6.36 14.41
N GLN A 99 -7.97 -6.66 14.30
CA GLN A 99 -8.88 -5.83 13.52
C GLN A 99 -9.01 -4.43 14.10
N THR A 100 -9.12 -4.30 15.44
CA THR A 100 -9.16 -3.01 16.13
C THR A 100 -7.86 -2.23 15.93
N GLU A 101 -6.71 -2.88 16.10
CA GLU A 101 -5.40 -2.24 15.90
C GLU A 101 -5.24 -1.72 14.47
N LEU A 102 -5.64 -2.54 13.48
CA LEU A 102 -5.62 -2.13 12.07
C LEU A 102 -6.57 -0.95 11.82
N ALA A 103 -7.78 -0.99 12.36
CA ALA A 103 -8.77 0.08 12.19
C ALA A 103 -8.29 1.42 12.78
N GLU A 104 -7.64 1.39 13.94
CA GLU A 104 -7.22 2.60 14.66
C GLU A 104 -5.89 3.17 14.17
N ASN A 105 -4.94 2.31 13.76
CA ASN A 105 -3.56 2.71 13.53
C ASN A 105 -3.12 2.63 12.06
N THR A 106 -3.97 2.14 11.15
CA THR A 106 -3.61 2.04 9.72
C THR A 106 -4.12 3.25 8.94
N PRO A 107 -3.25 4.16 8.48
CA PRO A 107 -3.68 5.29 7.68
C PRO A 107 -4.21 4.83 6.31
N TYR A 108 -5.21 5.54 5.78
CA TYR A 108 -5.82 5.28 4.47
C TYR A 108 -6.54 3.93 4.34
N LEU A 109 -6.81 3.25 5.46
CA LEU A 109 -7.64 2.05 5.49
C LEU A 109 -9.11 2.42 5.21
N ASN A 110 -9.70 1.83 4.17
CA ASN A 110 -11.09 2.07 3.81
C ASN A 110 -12.06 1.12 4.54
N ASP A 111 -11.75 -0.17 4.53
CA ASP A 111 -12.58 -1.21 5.16
C ASP A 111 -11.73 -2.42 5.57
N ILE A 112 -12.18 -3.15 6.59
CA ILE A 112 -11.63 -4.44 6.99
C ILE A 112 -12.77 -5.46 6.93
N THR A 113 -12.61 -6.50 6.12
CA THR A 113 -13.55 -7.63 6.09
C THR A 113 -12.88 -8.87 6.69
N GLY A 114 -13.49 -9.46 7.72
CA GLY A 114 -12.97 -10.64 8.40
C GLY A 114 -14.06 -11.46 9.06
N LEU A 115 -13.65 -12.47 9.84
CA LEU A 115 -14.60 -13.33 10.56
C LEU A 115 -15.35 -12.56 11.66
N ILE A 116 -14.69 -11.60 12.32
CA ILE A 116 -15.23 -10.87 13.47
C ILE A 116 -16.43 -10.00 13.09
N ASN A 117 -16.43 -9.41 11.89
CA ASN A 117 -17.57 -8.66 11.33
C ASN A 117 -18.29 -9.40 10.20
N ALA A 118 -18.16 -10.73 10.16
CA ALA A 118 -18.90 -11.53 9.20
C ALA A 118 -20.40 -11.38 9.46
N ARG A 119 -21.19 -11.37 8.39
CA ARG A 119 -22.65 -11.38 8.49
C ARG A 119 -23.19 -12.80 8.40
N SER A 120 -24.17 -13.09 9.24
CA SER A 120 -25.04 -14.25 9.11
C SER A 120 -26.28 -13.85 8.32
N THR A 121 -26.62 -14.62 7.29
CA THR A 121 -27.85 -14.41 6.53
C THR A 121 -28.63 -15.69 6.54
N THR A 122 -29.79 -15.65 7.17
CA THR A 122 -30.69 -16.80 7.31
C THR A 122 -32.01 -16.43 6.65
N GLY A 123 -32.57 -17.33 5.85
CA GLY A 123 -33.83 -17.11 5.14
C GLY A 123 -34.91 -18.08 5.57
N ASP A 124 -36.14 -17.59 5.69
CA ASP A 124 -37.34 -18.41 5.74
C ASP A 124 -38.15 -18.27 4.44
N GLU A 125 -39.34 -18.89 4.35
CA GLU A 125 -40.17 -18.88 3.14
C GLU A 125 -40.62 -17.48 2.69
N ASN A 126 -40.60 -16.47 3.58
CA ASN A 126 -41.14 -15.13 3.32
C ASN A 126 -40.17 -13.98 3.60
N SER A 127 -39.02 -14.24 4.22
CA SER A 127 -38.10 -13.19 4.67
C SER A 127 -36.63 -13.63 4.67
N LEU A 128 -35.75 -12.63 4.61
CA LEU A 128 -34.31 -12.78 4.80
C LEU A 128 -33.91 -11.96 6.02
N LEU A 129 -33.34 -12.62 7.02
CA LEU A 129 -32.76 -12.00 8.20
C LEU A 129 -31.25 -11.89 8.01
N VAL A 130 -30.74 -10.66 8.07
CA VAL A 130 -29.31 -10.35 7.94
C VAL A 130 -28.83 -9.73 9.25
N GLU A 131 -27.99 -10.47 9.96
CA GLU A 131 -27.46 -10.10 11.29
C GLU A 131 -25.95 -10.26 11.31
N ASP A 132 -25.28 -9.69 12.30
CA ASP A 132 -23.85 -9.90 12.50
C ASP A 132 -23.63 -11.29 13.13
N LEU A 133 -22.59 -12.01 12.67
CA LEU A 133 -22.27 -13.35 13.17
C LEU A 133 -21.96 -13.32 14.68
N PHE A 134 -21.39 -12.21 15.15
CA PHE A 134 -21.09 -11.93 16.55
C PHE A 134 -21.93 -10.73 17.04
N GLU A 135 -23.26 -10.82 16.94
CA GLU A 135 -24.15 -9.78 17.49
C GLU A 135 -23.92 -9.55 18.99
N HIS A 136 -23.71 -10.64 19.72
CA HIS A 136 -23.20 -10.63 21.09
C HIS A 136 -21.92 -11.45 21.13
N TRP A 137 -20.91 -10.95 21.84
CA TRP A 137 -19.67 -11.70 22.02
C TRP A 137 -19.96 -12.94 22.89
N PRO A 138 -19.58 -14.16 22.45
CA PRO A 138 -19.85 -15.35 23.24
C PRO A 138 -19.09 -15.26 24.57
N GLU A 139 -19.72 -15.70 25.66
CA GLU A 139 -19.08 -15.82 26.97
C GLU A 139 -18.95 -17.29 27.38
N THR A 140 -19.68 -18.19 26.73
CA THR A 140 -19.68 -19.63 27.02
C THR A 140 -19.32 -20.46 25.80
N GLU A 141 -18.77 -21.66 26.04
CA GLU A 141 -18.43 -22.61 24.97
C GLU A 141 -19.67 -23.03 24.17
N ALA A 142 -20.84 -23.09 24.82
CA ALA A 142 -22.10 -23.44 24.16
C ALA A 142 -22.55 -22.36 23.16
N GLU A 143 -22.40 -21.09 23.51
CA GLU A 143 -22.67 -19.96 22.61
C GLU A 143 -21.68 -19.93 21.44
N LEU A 144 -20.40 -20.16 21.72
CA LEU A 144 -19.38 -20.22 20.68
C LEU A 144 -19.65 -21.35 19.68
N GLU A 145 -20.05 -22.52 20.16
CA GLU A 145 -20.41 -23.64 19.30
C GLU A 145 -21.67 -23.33 18.46
N ALA A 146 -22.66 -22.64 19.03
CA ALA A 146 -23.83 -22.20 18.26
C ALA A 146 -23.44 -21.24 17.13
N ILE A 147 -22.56 -20.27 17.39
CA ILE A 147 -22.01 -19.35 16.39
C ILE A 147 -21.23 -20.14 15.32
N ARG A 148 -20.42 -21.12 15.73
CA ARG A 148 -19.69 -22.00 14.81
C ARG A 148 -20.66 -22.72 13.86
N GLN A 149 -21.72 -23.33 14.37
CA GLN A 149 -22.70 -24.04 13.54
C GLN A 149 -23.38 -23.10 12.55
N THR A 150 -23.77 -21.90 12.99
CA THR A 150 -24.32 -20.85 12.13
C THR A 150 -23.33 -20.46 11.03
N ALA A 151 -22.07 -20.22 11.38
CA ALA A 151 -21.02 -19.90 10.41
C ALA A 151 -20.82 -21.04 9.39
N LEU A 152 -20.77 -22.29 9.84
CA LEU A 152 -20.59 -23.46 8.97
C LEU A 152 -21.78 -23.75 8.06
N SER A 153 -22.99 -23.34 8.48
CA SER A 153 -24.20 -23.44 7.67
C SER A 153 -24.16 -22.50 6.46
N ASN A 154 -23.40 -21.41 6.54
CA ASN A 154 -23.25 -20.44 5.46
C ASN A 154 -22.14 -20.87 4.48
N PRO A 155 -22.45 -21.14 3.19
CA PRO A 155 -21.45 -21.56 2.21
C PRO A 155 -20.27 -20.59 2.04
N LEU A 156 -20.48 -19.29 2.33
CA LEU A 156 -19.44 -18.26 2.24
C LEU A 156 -18.43 -18.34 3.39
N LEU A 157 -18.86 -18.80 4.57
CA LEU A 157 -18.05 -18.89 5.79
C LEU A 157 -17.49 -20.29 6.05
N LYS A 158 -18.02 -21.31 5.36
CA LYS A 158 -17.52 -22.69 5.42
C LYS A 158 -16.01 -22.85 5.13
N LYS A 159 -15.37 -21.85 4.50
CA LYS A 159 -13.93 -21.84 4.22
C LYS A 159 -13.03 -21.60 5.45
N PHE A 160 -13.59 -21.26 6.61
CA PHE A 160 -12.83 -20.93 7.83
C PHE A 160 -12.54 -22.14 8.76
N ASP A 161 -12.99 -23.34 8.42
CA ASP A 161 -12.79 -24.56 9.23
C ASP A 161 -11.90 -25.56 8.47
N TYR A 162 -10.59 -25.51 8.76
CA TYR A 162 -9.56 -26.44 8.27
C TYR A 162 -8.55 -26.76 9.36
#